data_AF-A0A518J2H5-F1
#
_entry.id   AF-A0A518J2H5-F1
#
_cell.length_a   1.000
_cell.length_b   1.000
_cell.length_c   1.000
_cell.angle_alpha   90.00
_cell.angle_beta   90.00
_cell.angle_gamma   90.00
#
_symmetry.space_group_name_H-M   'P 1'
#
loop_
_entity.id
_entity.type
_entity.pdbx_description
1 polymer ?
#
loop_
_entity_poly.entity_id
_entity_poly.type
_entity_poly.pdbx_seq_one_letter_code
_entity_poly.pdbx_strand_id
1 'polypeptide(L)'
;MGVKGMAIVLAVIFCATTIQGFPMFKAGRCLCIGPGVKAVKVADIEKVSIIHPSNNCDKTEVIVTLKAHKGRRCLNPKSKQANAIMKKVERMNFLKYQNV
;
A
#
# COMPACT_ATOMS: atom_id res chain seq x y z
N MET A 1 -1.99 53.14 7.65
CA MET A 1 -2.87 51.96 7.69
C MET A 1 -2.87 51.43 9.11
N GLY A 2 -3.98 51.62 9.84
CA GLY A 2 -4.01 51.35 11.28
C GLY A 2 -3.79 49.87 11.60
N VAL A 3 -3.25 49.60 12.80
CA VAL A 3 -2.99 48.24 13.33
C VAL A 3 -4.19 47.30 13.14
N LYS A 4 -5.41 47.85 13.21
CA LYS A 4 -6.68 47.15 12.95
C LYS A 4 -6.80 46.59 11.53
N GLY A 5 -6.38 47.33 10.50
CA GLY A 5 -6.42 46.86 9.11
C GLY A 5 -5.39 45.78 8.83
N MET A 6 -4.22 45.88 9.46
CA MET A 6 -3.17 44.86 9.33
C MET A 6 -3.57 43.53 9.99
N ALA A 7 -4.24 43.60 11.15
CA ALA A 7 -4.76 42.41 11.82
C ALA A 7 -5.80 41.66 10.97
N ILE A 8 -6.65 42.37 10.23
CA ILE A 8 -7.66 41.76 9.36
C ILE A 8 -7.00 41.05 8.17
N VAL A 9 -5.99 41.68 7.55
CA VAL A 9 -5.25 41.07 6.43
C VAL A 9 -4.52 39.80 6.88
N LEU A 10 -3.87 39.83 8.04
CA LEU A 10 -3.19 38.66 8.61
C LEU A 10 -4.17 37.53 8.94
N ALA A 11 -5.35 37.85 9.47
CA ALA A 11 -6.39 36.86 9.75
C ALA A 11 -6.91 36.17 8.47
N VAL A 12 -7.10 36.94 7.38
CA VAL A 12 -7.54 36.39 6.09
C VAL A 12 -6.50 35.47 5.47
N ILE A 13 -5.21 35.82 5.55
CA ILE A 13 -4.11 34.98 5.07
C ILE A 13 -4.04 33.68 5.86
N PHE A 14 -4.18 33.74 7.18
CA PHE A 14 -4.16 32.55 8.03
C PHE A 14 -5.36 31.62 7.76
N CYS A 15 -6.56 32.17 7.53
CA CYS A 15 -7.70 31.36 7.10
C CYS A 15 -7.45 30.67 5.75
N ALA A 16 -6.85 31.37 4.77
CA ALA A 16 -6.57 30.79 3.46
C ALA A 16 -5.56 29.62 3.51
N THR A 17 -4.59 29.65 4.43
CA THR A 17 -3.61 28.55 4.61
C THR A 17 -4.20 27.34 5.35
N THR A 18 -5.18 27.53 6.23
CA THR A 18 -5.85 26.40 6.93
C THR A 18 -6.75 25.56 6.02
N ILE A 19 -7.21 26.11 4.89
CA ILE A 19 -8.07 25.41 3.94
C ILE A 19 -7.24 24.52 3.01
N GLN A 20 -5.95 24.83 2.80
CA GLN A 20 -5.05 24.02 1.99
C GLN A 20 -4.41 22.91 2.82
N GLY A 21 -5.16 21.83 3.00
CA GLY A 21 -4.56 20.51 3.09
C GLY A 21 -4.16 20.05 4.47
N PHE A 22 -5.14 19.80 5.34
CA PHE A 22 -5.02 18.59 6.15
C PHE A 22 -5.09 17.40 5.19
N PRO A 23 -4.08 16.51 5.09
CA PRO A 23 -4.23 15.21 4.47
C PRO A 23 -5.11 14.39 5.42
N MET A 24 -6.39 14.75 5.48
CA MET A 24 -7.39 14.20 6.37
C MET A 24 -7.55 12.74 5.98
N PHE A 25 -6.99 11.87 6.81
CA PHE A 25 -7.00 10.43 6.65
C PHE A 25 -6.43 9.93 5.31
N LYS A 26 -5.10 9.73 5.28
CA LYS A 26 -4.49 8.66 4.47
C LYS A 26 -4.94 7.27 4.97
N ALA A 27 -6.24 7.05 5.15
CA ALA A 27 -6.81 5.73 5.27
C ALA A 27 -7.03 5.21 3.85
N GLY A 28 -5.92 5.05 3.13
CA GLY A 28 -5.95 4.40 1.85
C GLY A 28 -6.61 3.03 1.97
N ARG A 29 -7.55 2.74 1.07
CA ARG A 29 -8.24 1.44 1.02
C ARG A 29 -7.30 0.38 0.47
N CYS A 30 -6.47 -0.16 1.35
CA CYS A 30 -5.67 -1.34 1.10
C CYS A 30 -6.55 -2.52 0.65
N LEU A 31 -6.07 -3.35 -0.30
CA LEU A 31 -6.83 -4.48 -0.82
C LEU A 31 -6.99 -5.58 0.25
N CYS A 32 -6.07 -5.66 1.21
CA CYS A 32 -6.12 -6.63 2.28
C CYS A 32 -6.77 -6.04 3.53
N ILE A 33 -7.91 -6.64 3.91
CA ILE A 33 -8.62 -6.37 5.15
C ILE A 33 -7.95 -7.20 6.26
N GLY A 34 -7.26 -6.51 7.18
CA GLY A 34 -6.66 -7.11 8.38
C GLY A 34 -5.25 -7.72 8.21
N PRO A 35 -4.69 -8.30 9.29
CA PRO A 35 -3.40 -8.97 9.26
C PRO A 35 -3.54 -10.29 8.50
N GLY A 36 -3.12 -10.29 7.23
CA GLY A 36 -3.20 -11.47 6.35
C GLY A 36 -2.64 -12.76 6.96
N VAL A 37 -2.90 -13.88 6.29
CA VAL A 37 -2.48 -15.21 6.75
C VAL A 37 -0.95 -15.31 6.83
N LYS A 38 -0.45 -15.98 7.88
CA LYS A 38 1.00 -16.16 8.09
C LYS A 38 1.62 -17.16 7.12
N ALA A 39 0.83 -18.15 6.69
CA ALA A 39 1.29 -19.23 5.83
C ALA A 39 0.22 -19.67 4.82
N VAL A 40 0.69 -20.08 3.64
CA VAL A 40 -0.13 -20.63 2.56
C VAL A 40 0.58 -21.86 2.00
N LYS A 41 -0.16 -22.91 1.64
CA LYS A 41 0.45 -24.08 0.98
C LYS A 41 0.99 -23.67 -0.40
N VAL A 42 2.30 -23.84 -0.62
CA VAL A 42 2.97 -23.40 -1.85
C VAL A 42 2.40 -24.10 -3.10
N ALA A 43 1.96 -25.35 -2.95
CA ALA A 43 1.35 -26.14 -4.03
C ALA A 43 0.02 -25.55 -4.54
N ASP A 44 -0.72 -24.87 -3.65
CA ASP A 44 -2.00 -24.24 -3.98
C ASP A 44 -1.83 -22.85 -4.61
N ILE A 45 -0.61 -22.33 -4.78
CA ILE A 45 -0.37 -20.98 -5.31
C ILE A 45 -0.46 -20.99 -6.83
N GLU A 46 -1.37 -20.18 -7.38
CA GLU A 46 -1.49 -19.95 -8.82
C GLU A 46 -0.70 -18.72 -9.26
N LYS A 47 -0.95 -17.60 -8.60
CA LYS A 47 -0.37 -16.30 -8.94
C LYS A 47 -0.03 -15.53 -7.68
N VAL A 48 1.11 -14.86 -7.68
CA VAL A 48 1.53 -13.95 -6.61
C VAL A 48 1.59 -12.53 -7.19
N SER A 49 0.95 -11.59 -6.50
CA SER A 49 0.96 -10.17 -6.84
C SER A 49 1.47 -9.38 -5.65
N ILE A 50 2.54 -8.62 -5.87
CA ILE A 50 3.17 -7.77 -4.85
C ILE A 50 2.77 -6.33 -5.16
N ILE A 51 2.01 -5.72 -4.26
CA ILE A 51 1.58 -4.33 -4.36
C ILE A 51 2.42 -3.51 -3.39
N HIS A 52 3.14 -2.53 -3.94
CA HIS A 52 3.96 -1.61 -3.17
C HIS A 52 3.09 -0.50 -2.56
N PRO A 53 3.56 0.13 -1.47
CA PRO A 53 2.84 1.25 -0.87
C PRO A 53 2.63 2.36 -1.89
N SER A 54 1.41 2.89 -1.93
CA SER A 54 0.99 3.95 -2.83
C SER A 54 0.11 4.95 -2.07
N ASN A 55 -0.31 6.04 -2.71
CA ASN A 55 -1.14 7.08 -2.08
C ASN A 55 -2.49 6.52 -1.54
N ASN A 56 -2.88 5.33 -2.00
CA ASN A 56 -4.07 4.61 -1.58
C ASN A 56 -3.79 3.45 -0.59
N CYS A 57 -2.55 3.15 -0.21
CA CYS A 57 -2.24 2.17 0.82
C CYS A 57 -0.78 2.34 1.28
N ASP A 58 -0.54 2.70 2.54
CA ASP A 58 0.82 2.96 3.05
C ASP A 58 1.63 1.68 3.36
N LYS A 59 1.05 0.48 3.15
CA LYS A 59 1.69 -0.80 3.43
C LYS A 59 1.91 -1.62 2.15
N THR A 60 3.00 -2.37 2.11
CA THR A 60 3.22 -3.40 1.08
C THR A 60 2.26 -4.56 1.29
N GLU A 61 1.56 -4.98 0.24
CA GLU A 61 0.62 -6.10 0.29
C GLU A 61 1.09 -7.23 -0.62
N VAL A 62 1.08 -8.45 -0.09
CA VAL A 62 1.39 -9.67 -0.87
C VAL A 62 0.09 -10.44 -1.04
N ILE A 63 -0.46 -10.41 -2.23
CA ILE A 63 -1.71 -11.08 -2.57
C ILE A 63 -1.38 -12.37 -3.32
N VAL A 64 -1.87 -13.49 -2.79
CA VAL A 64 -1.74 -14.82 -3.36
C VAL A 64 -3.09 -15.26 -3.88
N THR A 65 -3.15 -15.57 -5.16
CA THR A 65 -4.31 -16.21 -5.79
C THR A 65 -4.10 -17.71 -5.71
N LEU A 66 -5.03 -18.41 -5.08
CA LEU A 66 -4.97 -19.85 -4.90
C LEU A 66 -5.64 -20.58 -6.07
N LYS A 67 -5.08 -21.73 -6.44
CA LYS A 67 -5.67 -22.68 -7.39
C LYS A 67 -6.97 -23.25 -6.82
N ALA A 68 -7.88 -23.69 -7.71
CA ALA A 68 -9.15 -24.34 -7.39
C ALA A 68 -10.22 -23.44 -6.75
N HIS A 69 -10.42 -22.21 -7.24
CA HIS A 69 -11.47 -21.29 -6.78
C HIS A 69 -11.45 -20.93 -5.28
N LYS A 70 -10.36 -21.23 -4.56
CA LYS A 70 -10.17 -20.91 -3.13
C LYS A 70 -10.02 -19.40 -2.85
N GLY A 71 -10.12 -18.56 -3.88
CA GLY A 71 -10.11 -17.11 -3.80
C GLY A 71 -8.72 -16.49 -3.65
N ARG A 72 -8.72 -15.20 -3.33
CA ARG A 72 -7.51 -14.42 -3.06
C ARG A 72 -7.24 -14.40 -1.55
N ARG A 73 -5.99 -14.66 -1.16
CA ARG A 73 -5.53 -14.56 0.22
C ARG A 73 -4.37 -13.58 0.32
N CYS A 74 -4.40 -12.75 1.34
CA CYS A 74 -3.30 -11.85 1.65
C CYS A 74 -2.31 -12.52 2.59
N LEU A 75 -1.03 -12.47 2.27
CA LEU A 75 0.04 -12.80 3.21
C LEU A 75 0.50 -11.55 3.95
N ASN A 76 0.89 -11.73 5.21
CA ASN A 76 1.58 -10.70 5.95
C ASN A 76 3.04 -10.56 5.45
N PRO A 77 3.46 -9.39 4.91
CA PRO A 77 4.81 -9.19 4.35
C PRO A 77 5.93 -9.42 5.38
N LYS A 78 5.64 -9.28 6.68
CA LYS A 78 6.63 -9.53 7.76
C LYS A 78 6.86 -11.02 8.05
N SER A 79 6.12 -11.93 7.42
CA SER A 79 6.26 -13.37 7.66
C SER A 79 7.45 -13.95 6.89
N LYS A 80 8.18 -14.91 7.51
CA LYS A 80 9.32 -15.61 6.86
C LYS A 80 8.94 -16.19 5.50
N GLN A 81 7.75 -16.78 5.41
CA GLN A 81 7.25 -17.35 4.16
C GLN A 81 6.98 -16.29 3.08
N ALA A 82 6.42 -15.13 3.45
CA ALA A 82 6.17 -14.05 2.50
C ALA A 82 7.48 -13.55 1.88
N ASN A 83 8.52 -13.33 2.70
CA ASN A 83 9.84 -12.93 2.22
C ASN A 83 10.46 -13.96 1.25
N ALA A 84 10.37 -15.25 1.58
CA ALA A 84 10.86 -16.32 0.70
C ALA A 84 10.12 -16.34 -0.66
N ILE A 85 8.80 -16.15 -0.66
CA ILE A 85 7.99 -16.08 -1.88
C ILE A 85 8.36 -14.84 -2.69
N MET A 86 8.48 -13.67 -2.05
CA MET A 86 8.86 -12.42 -2.72
C MET A 86 10.20 -12.55 -3.44
N LYS A 87 11.24 -13.07 -2.77
CA LYS A 87 12.55 -13.31 -3.38
C LYS A 87 12.49 -14.26 -4.57
N LYS A 88 11.66 -15.31 -4.49
CA LYS A 88 11.50 -16.27 -5.58
C LYS A 88 10.80 -15.64 -6.77
N VAL A 89 9.74 -14.86 -6.53
CA VAL A 89 9.01 -14.13 -7.58
C VAL A 89 9.90 -13.09 -8.24
N GLU A 90 10.69 -12.34 -7.48
CA GLU A 90 11.65 -11.37 -8.00
C GLU A 90 12.70 -12.02 -8.90
N ARG A 91 13.30 -13.15 -8.48
CA ARG A 91 14.21 -13.91 -9.34
C ARG A 91 13.54 -14.41 -10.61
N MET A 92 12.32 -14.95 -10.52
CA MET A 92 11.60 -15.42 -11.71
C MET A 92 11.29 -14.27 -12.67
N ASN A 93 10.93 -13.10 -12.17
CA ASN A 93 10.71 -11.91 -13.00
C ASN A 93 12.02 -11.42 -13.66
N PHE A 94 13.13 -11.43 -12.94
CA PHE A 94 14.44 -11.08 -13.48
C PHE A 94 14.86 -12.05 -14.60
N LEU A 95 14.71 -13.37 -14.38
CA LEU A 95 14.98 -14.37 -15.41
C LEU A 95 14.05 -14.21 -16.62
N LYS A 96 12.80 -13.81 -16.41
CA LYS A 96 11.88 -13.53 -17.52
C LYS A 96 12.33 -12.33 -18.35
N TYR A 97 12.86 -11.28 -17.73
CA TYR A 97 13.42 -10.12 -18.43
C TYR A 97 14.70 -10.46 -19.21
N GLN A 98 15.54 -11.37 -18.68
CA GLN A 98 16.75 -11.81 -19.39
C GLN A 98 16.49 -12.72 -20.61
N ASN A 99 15.32 -13.35 -20.67
CA ASN A 99 14.94 -14.25 -21.78
C ASN A 99 14.03 -13.56 -22.83
N VAL A 100 13.81 -12.24 -22.69
CA VAL A 100 13.12 -11.37 -23.66
C VAL A 100 14.16 -10.53 -24.38
#